data_AF-A0A811QGL5-F1
#
_entry.id   AF-A0A811QGL5-F1
#
_cell.length_a   1.000
_cell.length_b   1.000
_cell.length_c   1.000
_cell.angle_alpha   90.00
_cell.angle_beta   90.00
_cell.angle_gamma   90.00
#
_symmetry.space_group_name_H-M   'P 1'
#
loop_
_entity.id
_entity.type
_entity.pdbx_description
1 polymer ?
#
loop_
_entity_poly.entity_id
_entity_poly.type
_entity_poly.pdbx_seq_one_letter_code
_entity_poly.pdbx_strand_id
1 'polypeptide(L)'
;MAEEIPVRGRSRRDGFTVTNLHHYHVGIFYVVLDKICAEMNHRFTEATMELLMCFSCLDPKNSFSSFDVNSLARLAEIYAEDFSNHDRGVIRGQLETYILHVRRHAAFANCKDIESFSQKMVETEKHLLFPLVYKLIELALLVPVSAATVERAFSCMKTIKSKSRNRIVDDWFNNFMICYIEQELFNSLDETTIIWRFQNLKSHKMQLPCNHARGRGHQ
;
A
#
# COMPACT_ATOMS: atom_id res chain seq x y z
N MET A 1 9.25 24.61 37.47
CA MET A 1 9.95 25.80 36.94
C MET A 1 10.05 25.61 35.43
N ALA A 2 9.54 26.55 34.63
CA ALA A 2 9.58 26.47 33.18
C ALA A 2 11.03 26.71 32.73
N GLU A 3 11.78 25.62 32.54
CA GLU A 3 13.14 25.69 32.06
C GLU A 3 13.15 26.30 30.65
N GLU A 4 13.90 27.38 30.50
CA GLU A 4 14.04 28.15 29.27
C GLU A 4 15.24 27.65 28.48
N ILE A 5 15.03 27.35 27.21
CA ILE A 5 16.06 26.84 26.29
C ILE A 5 16.28 27.81 25.14
N PRO A 6 17.50 27.89 24.59
CA PRO A 6 17.78 28.74 23.44
C PRO A 6 16.99 28.28 22.21
N VAL A 7 16.50 29.24 21.42
CA VAL A 7 15.77 28.95 20.18
C VAL A 7 16.65 28.16 19.19
N ARG A 8 16.08 27.10 18.58
CA ARG A 8 16.77 26.24 17.62
C ARG A 8 17.29 27.08 16.43
N GLY A 9 18.57 26.95 16.11
CA GLY A 9 19.22 27.70 15.03
C GLY A 9 19.80 29.06 15.42
N ARG A 10 19.67 29.48 16.69
CA ARG A 10 20.33 30.68 17.23
C ARG A 10 21.38 30.35 18.27
N SER A 11 22.39 31.21 18.38
CA SER A 11 23.44 31.06 19.39
C SER A 11 22.90 31.39 20.79
N ARG A 12 23.43 30.74 21.82
CA ARG A 12 23.11 31.07 23.23
C ARG A 12 23.43 32.52 23.61
N ARG A 13 24.33 33.19 22.88
CA ARG A 13 24.71 34.60 23.12
C ARG A 13 23.67 35.59 22.59
N ASP A 14 22.73 35.14 21.75
CA ASP A 14 21.71 35.99 21.11
C ASP A 14 20.57 36.35 22.09
N GLY A 15 20.52 35.73 23.27
CA GLY A 15 19.58 36.07 24.36
C GLY A 15 18.14 35.61 24.16
N PHE A 16 17.76 35.11 22.98
CA PHE A 16 16.41 34.61 22.69
C PHE A 16 16.22 33.19 23.25
N THR A 17 15.45 33.10 24.33
CA THR A 17 15.03 31.84 24.95
C THR A 17 13.55 31.57 24.70
N VAL A 18 13.18 30.29 24.64
CA VAL A 18 11.80 29.81 24.59
C VAL A 18 11.60 28.81 25.70
N THR A 19 10.38 28.73 26.22
CA THR A 19 10.05 27.74 27.25
C THR A 19 10.20 26.33 26.66
N ASN A 20 10.63 25.37 27.48
CA ASN A 20 10.70 23.96 27.08
C ASN A 20 9.37 23.46 26.50
N LEU A 21 8.24 23.87 27.11
CA LEU A 21 6.91 23.55 26.58
C LEU A 21 6.71 24.07 25.15
N HIS A 22 7.07 25.33 24.88
CA HIS A 22 6.98 25.92 23.55
C HIS A 22 7.88 25.20 22.55
N HIS A 23 9.09 24.81 22.94
CA HIS A 23 9.99 24.07 22.07
C HIS A 23 9.40 22.70 21.65
N TYR A 24 8.85 21.94 22.58
CA TYR A 24 8.23 20.65 22.27
C TYR A 24 6.96 20.82 21.44
N HIS A 25 6.06 21.74 21.82
CA HIS A 25 4.80 21.93 21.09
C HIS A 25 5.01 22.55 19.70
N VAL A 26 5.71 23.67 19.62
CA VAL A 26 5.83 24.45 18.39
C VAL A 26 7.03 24.00 17.57
N GLY A 27 8.18 23.81 18.21
CA GLY A 27 9.43 23.49 17.51
C GLY A 27 9.55 22.04 17.04
N ILE A 28 8.78 21.12 17.64
CA ILE A 28 8.81 19.69 17.31
C ILE A 28 7.43 19.23 16.85
N PHE A 29 6.41 19.28 17.71
CA PHE A 29 5.13 18.65 17.44
C PHE A 29 4.40 19.24 16.22
N TYR A 30 4.24 20.57 16.16
CA TYR A 30 3.63 21.21 14.98
C TYR A 30 4.46 21.02 13.71
N VAL A 31 5.79 21.09 13.78
CA VAL A 31 6.65 20.80 12.61
C VAL A 31 6.46 19.37 12.10
N VAL A 32 6.28 18.40 13.01
CA VAL A 32 5.98 17.01 12.64
C VAL A 32 4.59 16.90 12.03
N LEU A 33 3.57 17.54 12.63
CA LEU A 33 2.21 17.55 12.07
C LEU A 33 2.15 18.20 10.69
N ASP A 34 2.79 19.35 10.50
CA ASP A 34 2.84 20.04 9.21
C ASP A 34 3.51 19.17 8.15
N LYS A 35 4.59 18.47 8.51
CA LYS A 35 5.23 17.49 7.62
C LYS A 35 4.30 16.34 7.28
N ILE A 36 3.61 15.75 8.26
CA ILE A 36 2.65 14.68 8.02
C ILE A 36 1.55 15.17 7.09
N CYS A 37 0.96 16.33 7.36
CA CYS A 37 -0.07 16.94 6.50
C CYS A 37 0.43 17.20 5.08
N ALA A 38 1.64 17.75 4.93
CA ALA A 38 2.24 18.02 3.62
C ALA A 38 2.49 16.72 2.83
N GLU A 39 3.04 15.70 3.48
CA GLU A 39 3.28 14.39 2.86
C GLU A 39 1.97 13.66 2.54
N MET A 40 0.95 13.77 3.40
CA MET A 40 -0.38 13.21 3.11
C MET A 40 -1.02 13.91 1.91
N ASN A 41 -0.97 15.24 1.83
CA ASN A 41 -1.50 15.97 0.67
C ASN A 41 -0.71 15.72 -0.60
N HIS A 42 0.60 15.46 -0.50
CA HIS A 42 1.43 15.10 -1.64
C HIS A 42 1.13 13.67 -2.14
N ARG A 43 0.89 12.74 -1.22
CA ARG A 43 0.58 11.33 -1.53
C ARG A 43 -0.86 11.14 -2.00
N PHE A 44 -1.82 11.79 -1.35
CA PHE A 44 -3.25 11.71 -1.67
C PHE A 44 -3.66 12.95 -2.46
N THR A 45 -3.48 12.86 -3.78
CA THR A 45 -4.00 13.87 -4.71
C THR A 45 -5.53 13.91 -4.68
N GLU A 46 -6.13 14.99 -5.17
CA GLU A 46 -7.58 15.17 -5.25
C GLU A 46 -8.28 13.96 -5.90
N ALA A 47 -7.72 13.41 -6.97
CA ALA A 47 -8.25 12.22 -7.65
C ALA A 47 -8.20 10.96 -6.77
N THR A 48 -7.11 10.74 -6.03
CA THR A 48 -7.02 9.59 -5.11
C THR A 48 -7.97 9.74 -3.92
N MET A 49 -8.18 10.97 -3.45
CA MET A 49 -9.14 11.27 -2.39
C MET A 49 -10.58 11.00 -2.88
N GLU A 50 -10.94 11.46 -4.08
CA GLU A 50 -12.25 11.18 -4.71
C GLU A 50 -12.49 9.66 -4.76
N LEU A 51 -11.50 8.90 -5.22
CA LEU A 51 -11.55 7.45 -5.30
C LEU A 51 -11.72 6.78 -3.93
N LEU A 52 -10.98 7.21 -2.90
CA LEU A 52 -11.13 6.69 -1.54
C LEU A 52 -12.50 7.00 -0.95
N MET A 53 -13.01 8.21 -1.18
CA MET A 53 -14.36 8.60 -0.76
C MET A 53 -15.41 7.73 -1.43
N CYS A 54 -15.26 7.42 -2.71
CA CYS A 54 -16.16 6.51 -3.41
C CYS A 54 -16.11 5.09 -2.83
N PHE A 55 -14.93 4.55 -2.52
CA PHE A 55 -14.83 3.23 -1.87
C PHE A 55 -15.42 3.21 -0.45
N SER A 56 -15.39 4.34 0.27
CA SER A 56 -16.01 4.45 1.60
C SER A 56 -17.54 4.24 1.58
N CYS A 57 -18.18 4.39 0.42
CA CYS A 57 -19.59 4.09 0.23
C CYS A 57 -19.92 2.59 0.29
N LEU A 58 -18.92 1.70 0.22
CA LEU A 58 -19.09 0.26 0.39
C LEU A 58 -19.00 -0.19 1.86
N ASP A 59 -18.81 0.73 2.82
CA ASP A 59 -18.69 0.39 4.24
C ASP A 59 -20.01 -0.23 4.76
N PRO A 60 -19.99 -1.49 5.27
CA PRO A 60 -21.19 -2.15 5.77
C PRO A 60 -21.72 -1.55 7.08
N LYS A 61 -20.94 -0.70 7.78
CA LYS A 61 -21.33 -0.12 9.06
C LYS A 61 -22.65 0.65 9.00
N ASN A 62 -23.37 0.61 10.12
CA ASN A 62 -24.66 1.28 10.30
C ASN A 62 -25.66 0.98 9.17
N SER A 63 -25.67 -0.27 8.68
CA SER A 63 -26.52 -0.70 7.56
C SER A 63 -26.23 0.07 6.27
N PHE A 64 -24.94 0.20 5.95
CA PHE A 64 -24.45 0.91 4.76
C PHE A 64 -24.92 2.37 4.74
N SER A 65 -24.70 3.12 5.82
CA SER A 65 -25.17 4.50 5.93
C SER A 65 -24.47 5.48 4.98
N SER A 66 -23.21 5.18 4.61
CA SER A 66 -22.41 5.96 3.67
C SER A 66 -22.68 5.63 2.21
N PHE A 67 -23.60 4.69 1.92
CA PHE A 67 -23.85 4.22 0.57
C PHE A 67 -24.43 5.32 -0.32
N ASP A 68 -23.69 5.67 -1.37
CA ASP A 68 -24.12 6.59 -2.41
C ASP A 68 -23.94 5.96 -3.80
N VAL A 69 -25.03 5.94 -4.56
CA VAL A 69 -25.07 5.34 -5.90
C VAL A 69 -24.22 6.14 -6.89
N ASN A 70 -24.18 7.46 -6.76
CA ASN A 70 -23.46 8.32 -7.70
C ASN A 70 -21.95 8.15 -7.54
N SER A 71 -21.45 8.17 -6.31
CA SER A 71 -20.05 7.94 -5.97
C SER A 71 -19.59 6.54 -6.41
N LEU A 72 -20.42 5.50 -6.21
CA LEU A 72 -20.05 4.15 -6.66
C LEU A 72 -20.11 4.00 -8.19
N ALA A 73 -21.08 4.64 -8.86
CA ALA A 73 -21.12 4.67 -10.32
C ALA A 73 -19.92 5.42 -10.91
N ARG A 74 -19.42 6.46 -10.22
CA ARG A 74 -18.23 7.21 -10.59
C ARG A 74 -16.98 6.33 -10.65
N LEU A 75 -16.86 5.32 -9.77
CA LEU A 75 -15.76 4.35 -9.85
C LEU A 75 -15.71 3.60 -11.18
N ALA A 76 -16.87 3.25 -11.76
CA ALA A 76 -16.90 2.59 -13.07
C ALA A 76 -16.47 3.53 -14.21
N GLU A 77 -16.57 4.85 -14.03
CA GLU A 77 -16.01 5.83 -14.96
C GLU A 77 -14.50 6.00 -14.76
N ILE A 78 -14.02 6.00 -13.51
CA ILE A 78 -12.59 6.10 -13.18
C ILE A 78 -11.85 4.85 -13.70
N TYR A 79 -12.42 3.67 -13.49
CA TYR A 79 -11.91 2.38 -13.98
C TYR A 79 -12.53 1.99 -15.33
N ALA A 80 -12.54 2.92 -16.30
CA ALA A 80 -13.21 2.70 -17.59
C ALA A 80 -12.70 1.49 -18.39
N GLU A 81 -11.48 1.01 -18.11
CA GLU A 81 -10.91 -0.19 -18.72
C GLU A 81 -11.50 -1.49 -18.14
N ASP A 82 -11.91 -1.47 -16.87
CA ASP A 82 -12.50 -2.63 -16.18
C ASP A 82 -14.02 -2.76 -16.41
N PHE A 83 -14.65 -1.71 -16.94
CA PHE A 83 -16.10 -1.62 -17.17
C PHE A 83 -16.46 -1.27 -18.61
N SER A 84 -17.27 -2.12 -19.25
CA SER A 84 -17.78 -1.84 -20.59
C SER A 84 -18.72 -0.63 -20.59
N ASN A 85 -18.98 -0.07 -21.78
CA ASN A 85 -19.97 1.00 -21.93
C ASN A 85 -21.37 0.56 -21.48
N HIS A 86 -21.70 -0.73 -21.68
CA HIS A 86 -22.96 -1.29 -21.19
C HIS A 86 -22.99 -1.33 -19.66
N ASP A 87 -21.92 -1.83 -19.03
CA ASP A 87 -21.81 -1.93 -17.57
C ASP A 87 -22.01 -0.56 -16.91
N ARG A 88 -21.34 0.48 -17.44
CA ARG A 88 -21.50 1.87 -16.95
C ARG A 88 -22.93 2.39 -17.09
N GLY A 89 -23.67 1.95 -18.10
CA GLY A 89 -25.08 2.31 -18.28
C GLY A 89 -26.03 1.63 -17.28
N VAL A 90 -25.72 0.41 -16.84
CA VAL A 90 -26.59 -0.40 -15.98
C VAL A 90 -26.18 -0.44 -14.50
N ILE A 91 -24.96 -0.03 -14.17
CA ILE A 91 -24.40 -0.14 -12.81
C ILE A 91 -25.25 0.57 -11.75
N ARG A 92 -25.84 1.72 -12.09
CA ARG A 92 -26.70 2.49 -11.18
C ARG A 92 -27.93 1.68 -10.76
N GLY A 93 -28.64 1.09 -11.72
CA GLY A 93 -29.80 0.25 -11.42
C GLY A 93 -29.42 -1.01 -10.64
N GLN A 94 -28.24 -1.58 -10.91
CA GLN A 94 -27.74 -2.71 -10.13
C GLN A 94 -27.42 -2.32 -8.68
N LEU A 95 -26.79 -1.16 -8.46
CA LEU A 95 -26.47 -0.63 -7.12
C LEU A 95 -27.73 -0.32 -6.29
N GLU A 96 -28.75 0.29 -6.92
CA GLU A 96 -30.05 0.57 -6.28
C GLU A 96 -30.78 -0.71 -5.86
N THR A 97 -30.74 -1.74 -6.71
CA THR A 97 -31.35 -3.03 -6.39
C THR A 97 -30.55 -3.73 -5.30
N TYR A 98 -29.23 -3.74 -5.44
CA TYR A 98 -28.29 -4.37 -4.52
C TYR A 98 -28.47 -3.89 -3.07
N ILE A 99 -28.55 -2.58 -2.84
CA ILE A 99 -28.63 -2.03 -1.48
C ILE A 99 -29.92 -2.46 -0.75
N LEU A 100 -31.03 -2.60 -1.49
CA LEU A 100 -32.31 -3.09 -0.95
C LEU A 100 -32.21 -4.55 -0.51
N HIS A 101 -31.48 -5.38 -1.26
CA HIS A 101 -31.26 -6.77 -0.91
C HIS A 101 -30.35 -6.93 0.29
N VAL A 102 -29.21 -6.23 0.31
CA VAL A 102 -28.20 -6.40 1.35
C VAL A 102 -28.66 -5.85 2.70
N ARG A 103 -29.34 -4.69 2.74
CA ARG A 103 -29.88 -4.14 3.99
C ARG A 103 -30.95 -5.01 4.65
N ARG A 104 -31.68 -5.81 3.88
CA ARG A 104 -32.75 -6.70 4.39
C ARG A 104 -32.25 -8.08 4.78
N HIS A 105 -31.04 -8.44 4.39
CA HIS A 105 -30.55 -9.80 4.50
C HIS A 105 -29.69 -9.97 5.76
N ALA A 106 -30.15 -10.82 6.69
CA ALA A 106 -29.59 -10.96 8.03
C ALA A 106 -28.10 -11.31 8.06
N ALA A 107 -27.58 -12.00 7.04
CA ALA A 107 -26.16 -12.38 6.95
C ALA A 107 -25.21 -11.16 6.89
N PHE A 108 -25.68 -10.00 6.44
CA PHE A 108 -24.86 -8.79 6.30
C PHE A 108 -24.97 -7.83 7.49
N ALA A 109 -25.91 -8.05 8.41
CA ALA A 109 -26.12 -7.18 9.56
C ALA A 109 -24.92 -7.13 10.52
N ASN A 110 -24.11 -8.19 10.54
CA ASN A 110 -22.95 -8.31 11.42
C ASN A 110 -21.60 -7.97 10.74
N CYS A 111 -21.61 -7.57 9.46
CA CYS A 111 -20.38 -7.21 8.76
C CYS A 111 -19.83 -5.87 9.27
N LYS A 112 -18.57 -5.87 9.71
CA LYS A 112 -17.89 -4.66 10.21
C LYS A 112 -16.90 -4.07 9.22
N ASP A 113 -16.33 -4.93 8.39
CA ASP A 113 -15.24 -4.61 7.47
C ASP A 113 -15.57 -5.10 6.06
N ILE A 114 -14.99 -4.44 5.06
CA ILE A 114 -15.19 -4.76 3.64
C ILE A 114 -14.77 -6.20 3.30
N GLU A 115 -13.77 -6.75 3.98
CA GLU A 115 -13.34 -8.14 3.84
C GLU A 115 -14.41 -9.13 4.31
N SER A 116 -14.94 -8.94 5.53
CA SER A 116 -16.03 -9.78 6.05
C SER A 116 -17.27 -9.70 5.15
N PHE A 117 -17.51 -8.52 4.58
CA PHE A 117 -18.60 -8.28 3.65
C PHE A 117 -18.39 -8.98 2.30
N SER A 118 -17.18 -8.94 1.73
CA SER A 118 -16.87 -9.62 0.46
C SER A 118 -16.96 -11.15 0.59
N GLN A 119 -16.52 -11.72 1.71
CA GLN A 119 -16.69 -13.15 1.99
C GLN A 119 -18.17 -13.54 2.05
N LYS A 120 -19.00 -12.76 2.76
CA LYS A 120 -20.45 -13.01 2.85
C LYS A 120 -21.15 -12.89 1.50
N MET A 121 -20.71 -12.00 0.63
CA MET A 121 -21.20 -11.89 -0.76
C MET A 121 -20.98 -13.17 -1.57
N VAL A 122 -19.87 -13.87 -1.32
CA VAL A 122 -19.56 -15.15 -1.96
C VAL A 122 -20.41 -16.27 -1.36
N GLU A 123 -20.43 -16.39 -0.04
CA GLU A 123 -21.20 -17.42 0.69
C GLU A 123 -22.70 -17.40 0.37
N THR A 124 -23.26 -16.21 0.13
CA THR A 124 -24.69 -16.03 -0.16
C THR A 124 -25.00 -16.01 -1.67
N GLU A 125 -24.00 -16.31 -2.50
CA GLU A 125 -24.08 -16.31 -3.97
C GLU A 125 -24.53 -14.97 -4.58
N LYS A 126 -24.49 -13.88 -3.80
CA LYS A 126 -24.90 -12.54 -4.24
C LYS A 126 -23.93 -11.92 -5.23
N HIS A 127 -22.67 -12.35 -5.23
CA HIS A 127 -21.69 -11.98 -6.25
C HIS A 127 -22.14 -12.35 -7.68
N LEU A 128 -22.91 -13.44 -7.84
CA LEU A 128 -23.46 -13.85 -9.15
C LEU A 128 -24.65 -13.00 -9.57
N LEU A 129 -25.46 -12.53 -8.61
CA LEU A 129 -26.63 -11.68 -8.87
C LEU A 129 -26.24 -10.22 -9.13
N PHE A 130 -25.16 -9.76 -8.50
CA PHE A 130 -24.68 -8.38 -8.57
C PHE A 130 -23.19 -8.32 -9.00
N PRO A 131 -22.83 -8.79 -10.20
CA PRO A 131 -21.44 -8.91 -10.63
C PRO A 131 -20.70 -7.57 -10.75
N LEU A 132 -21.37 -6.47 -11.11
CA LEU A 132 -20.72 -5.16 -11.21
C LEU A 132 -20.41 -4.58 -9.83
N VAL A 133 -21.33 -4.76 -8.87
CA VAL A 133 -21.10 -4.37 -7.48
C VAL A 133 -19.97 -5.21 -6.87
N TYR A 134 -19.95 -6.50 -7.15
CA TYR A 134 -18.86 -7.37 -6.69
C TYR A 134 -17.50 -6.95 -7.26
N LYS A 135 -17.44 -6.62 -8.55
CA LYS A 135 -16.24 -6.07 -9.19
C LYS A 135 -15.75 -4.78 -8.50
N LEU A 136 -16.66 -3.86 -8.11
CA LEU A 136 -16.28 -2.67 -7.34
C LEU A 136 -15.66 -3.03 -5.98
N ILE A 137 -16.18 -4.06 -5.31
CA ILE A 137 -15.64 -4.54 -4.02
C ILE A 137 -14.26 -5.17 -4.22
N GLU A 138 -14.06 -5.96 -5.28
CA GLU A 138 -12.74 -6.52 -5.63
C GLU A 138 -11.72 -5.42 -5.88
N LEU A 139 -12.09 -4.38 -6.65
CA LEU A 139 -11.23 -3.21 -6.86
C LEU A 139 -10.88 -2.53 -5.53
N ALA A 140 -11.85 -2.33 -4.64
CA ALA A 140 -11.64 -1.73 -3.32
C ALA A 140 -10.62 -2.52 -2.48
N LEU A 141 -10.67 -3.85 -2.54
CA LEU A 141 -9.75 -4.74 -1.83
C LEU A 141 -8.35 -4.76 -2.46
N LEU A 142 -8.25 -4.49 -3.76
CA LEU A 142 -6.99 -4.51 -4.52
C LEU A 142 -6.19 -3.20 -4.37
N VAL A 143 -6.87 -2.05 -4.17
CA VAL A 143 -6.19 -0.74 -4.02
C VAL A 143 -5.09 -0.73 -2.94
N PRO A 144 -5.31 -1.21 -1.71
CA PRO A 144 -4.27 -1.23 -0.68
C PRO A 144 -3.05 -2.08 -1.07
N VAL A 145 -3.28 -3.21 -1.74
CA VAL A 145 -2.23 -4.13 -2.18
C VAL A 145 -1.38 -3.49 -3.28
N SER A 146 -2.03 -2.85 -4.26
CA SER A 146 -1.35 -2.13 -5.33
C SER A 146 -0.54 -0.96 -4.78
N ALA A 147 -1.12 -0.16 -3.88
CA ALA A 147 -0.42 0.97 -3.25
C ALA A 147 0.82 0.50 -2.46
N ALA A 148 0.68 -0.55 -1.63
CA ALA A 148 1.81 -1.11 -0.88
C ALA A 148 2.91 -1.65 -1.80
N THR A 149 2.55 -2.30 -2.90
CA THR A 149 3.50 -2.85 -3.88
C THR A 149 4.30 -1.75 -4.57
N VAL A 150 3.62 -0.67 -4.98
CA VAL A 150 4.25 0.49 -5.61
C VAL A 150 5.18 1.21 -4.62
N GLU A 151 4.73 1.47 -3.39
CA GLU A 151 5.57 2.09 -2.35
C GLU A 151 6.80 1.26 -2.01
N ARG A 152 6.63 -0.07 -1.93
CA ARG A 152 7.74 -1.01 -1.73
C ARG A 152 8.77 -0.87 -2.87
N ALA A 153 8.32 -0.88 -4.13
CA ALA A 153 9.21 -0.72 -5.28
C ALA A 153 9.96 0.61 -5.27
N PHE A 154 9.29 1.73 -4.97
CA PHE A 154 9.93 3.04 -4.83
C PHE A 154 10.92 3.10 -3.66
N SER A 155 10.62 2.44 -2.54
CA SER A 155 11.54 2.33 -1.41
C SER A 155 12.80 1.53 -1.75
N CYS A 156 12.63 0.39 -2.45
CA CYS A 156 13.74 -0.42 -2.97
C CYS A 156 14.62 0.41 -3.92
N MET A 157 13.99 1.12 -4.86
CA MET A 157 14.67 2.02 -5.80
C MET A 157 15.49 3.08 -5.10
N LYS A 158 14.91 3.76 -4.11
CA LYS A 158 15.58 4.80 -3.33
C LYS A 158 16.78 4.23 -2.57
N THR A 159 16.62 3.07 -1.94
CA THR A 159 17.70 2.38 -1.22
C THR A 159 18.84 2.00 -2.15
N ILE A 160 18.54 1.37 -3.30
CA ILE A 160 19.54 0.95 -4.28
C ILE A 160 20.30 2.17 -4.81
N LYS A 161 19.60 3.21 -5.27
CA LYS A 161 20.23 4.44 -5.80
C LYS A 161 21.07 5.18 -4.76
N SER A 162 20.59 5.26 -3.52
CA SER A 162 21.32 5.89 -2.42
C SER A 162 22.63 5.16 -2.09
N LYS A 163 22.58 3.82 -2.00
CA LYS A 163 23.76 2.99 -1.72
C LYS A 163 24.75 2.95 -2.89
N SER A 164 24.26 3.02 -4.12
CA SER A 164 25.08 2.88 -5.32
C SER A 164 25.68 4.18 -5.87
N ARG A 165 25.38 5.32 -5.25
CA ARG A 165 25.93 6.65 -5.61
C ARG A 165 25.87 6.91 -7.13
N ASN A 166 24.70 6.68 -7.74
CA ASN A 166 24.33 7.01 -9.12
C ASN A 166 25.11 6.32 -10.27
N ARG A 167 25.93 5.29 -10.03
CA ARG A 167 26.81 4.71 -11.07
C ARG A 167 26.44 3.31 -11.57
N ILE A 168 25.22 2.86 -11.33
CA ILE A 168 24.76 1.54 -11.79
C ILE A 168 24.22 1.63 -13.22
N VAL A 169 24.68 0.75 -14.09
CA VAL A 169 24.15 0.53 -15.46
C VAL A 169 22.73 -0.03 -15.38
N ASP A 170 21.81 0.43 -16.23
CA ASP A 170 20.37 0.15 -16.15
C ASP A 170 20.03 -1.35 -16.00
N ASP A 171 20.72 -2.24 -16.72
CA ASP A 171 20.53 -3.70 -16.61
C ASP A 171 20.81 -4.23 -15.20
N TRP A 172 21.86 -3.72 -14.56
CA TRP A 172 22.25 -4.16 -13.22
C TRP A 172 21.31 -3.58 -12.16
N PHE A 173 20.78 -2.38 -12.41
CA PHE A 173 19.74 -1.77 -11.57
C PHE A 173 18.45 -2.59 -11.60
N ASN A 174 18.00 -3.00 -12.80
CA ASN A 174 16.80 -3.81 -12.97
C ASN A 174 16.93 -5.17 -12.25
N ASN A 175 18.07 -5.84 -12.39
CA ASN A 175 18.33 -7.10 -11.68
C ASN A 175 18.26 -6.94 -10.14
N PHE A 176 18.81 -5.84 -9.59
CA PHE A 176 18.69 -5.60 -8.14
C PHE A 176 17.29 -5.25 -7.69
N MET A 177 16.54 -4.49 -8.49
CA MET A 177 15.14 -4.19 -8.18
C MET A 177 14.34 -5.48 -8.02
N ILE A 178 14.55 -6.47 -8.90
CA ILE A 178 13.90 -7.78 -8.79
C ILE A 178 14.28 -8.47 -7.48
N CYS A 179 15.56 -8.55 -7.13
CA CYS A 179 16.00 -9.19 -5.88
C CYS A 179 15.45 -8.50 -4.61
N TYR A 180 15.27 -7.18 -4.65
CA TYR A 180 14.78 -6.41 -3.51
C TYR A 180 13.24 -6.41 -3.39
N ILE A 181 12.53 -6.39 -4.51
CA ILE A 181 11.07 -6.52 -4.53
C ILE A 181 10.71 -7.95 -4.10
N GLU A 182 11.36 -8.96 -4.67
CA GLU A 182 11.11 -10.36 -4.35
C GLU A 182 12.06 -10.89 -3.29
N GLN A 183 12.29 -10.10 -2.23
CA GLN A 183 13.27 -10.44 -1.19
C GLN A 183 12.96 -11.78 -0.50
N GLU A 184 11.69 -12.11 -0.30
CA GLU A 184 11.28 -13.41 0.27
C GLU A 184 11.69 -14.57 -0.64
N LEU A 185 11.45 -14.44 -1.94
CA LEU A 185 11.84 -15.46 -2.92
C LEU A 185 13.36 -15.53 -3.06
N PHE A 186 14.06 -14.39 -3.06
CA PHE A 186 15.52 -14.34 -3.10
C PHE A 186 16.16 -15.00 -1.87
N ASN A 187 15.61 -14.76 -0.68
CA ASN A 187 16.06 -15.39 0.55
C ASN A 187 15.77 -16.90 0.60
N SER A 188 14.79 -17.37 -0.17
CA SER A 188 14.49 -18.81 -0.29
C SER A 188 15.51 -19.58 -1.15
N LEU A 189 16.32 -18.87 -1.95
CA LEU A 189 17.34 -19.48 -2.79
C LEU A 189 18.56 -19.89 -1.97
N ASP A 190 19.06 -21.10 -2.22
CA ASP A 190 20.26 -21.60 -1.58
C ASP A 190 21.53 -20.93 -2.15
N GLU A 191 22.30 -20.31 -1.28
CA GLU A 191 23.53 -19.59 -1.62
C GLU A 191 24.56 -20.53 -2.27
N THR A 192 24.63 -21.80 -1.84
CA THR A 192 25.58 -22.76 -2.41
C THR A 192 25.23 -23.11 -3.86
N THR A 193 23.93 -23.24 -4.15
CA THR A 193 23.40 -23.47 -5.49
C THR A 193 23.66 -22.28 -6.42
N ILE A 194 23.52 -21.04 -5.91
CA ILE A 194 23.84 -19.82 -6.67
C ILE A 194 25.33 -19.77 -7.01
N ILE A 195 26.21 -20.01 -6.03
CA ILE A 195 27.67 -20.00 -6.22
C ILE A 195 28.09 -21.07 -7.24
N TRP A 196 27.55 -22.29 -7.12
CA TRP A 196 27.86 -23.38 -8.04
C TRP A 196 27.40 -23.08 -9.46
N ARG A 197 26.16 -22.59 -9.64
CA ARG A 197 25.66 -22.17 -10.97
C ARG A 197 26.51 -21.05 -11.56
N PHE A 198 26.87 -20.05 -10.75
CA PHE A 198 27.69 -18.93 -11.20
C PHE A 198 29.06 -19.40 -11.70
N GLN A 199 29.73 -20.30 -10.97
CA GLN A 199 31.01 -20.87 -11.39
C GLN A 199 30.93 -21.66 -12.70
N ASN A 200 29.79 -22.30 -12.99
CA ASN A 200 29.61 -23.10 -14.19
C ASN A 200 29.22 -22.28 -15.43
N LEU A 201 28.83 -21.02 -15.28
CA LEU A 201 28.41 -20.18 -16.41
C LEU A 201 29.59 -19.76 -17.31
N LYS A 202 30.79 -19.54 -16.74
CA LYS A 202 32.03 -19.25 -17.49
C LYS A 202 33.26 -19.74 -16.72
N SER A 203 34.36 -19.99 -17.43
CA SER A 203 35.66 -20.26 -16.79
C SER A 203 36.19 -19.00 -16.10
N HIS A 204 36.17 -18.98 -14.77
CA HIS A 204 36.71 -17.89 -13.97
C HIS A 204 38.14 -18.17 -13.52
N LYS A 205 38.98 -17.13 -13.40
CA LYS A 205 40.38 -17.25 -12.92
C LYS A 205 40.49 -17.67 -11.45
N MET A 206 39.40 -17.63 -10.70
CA MET A 206 39.33 -17.95 -9.27
C MET A 206 38.04 -18.71 -9.01
N GLN A 207 38.12 -19.82 -8.26
CA GLN A 207 36.94 -20.53 -7.78
C GLN A 207 36.49 -19.92 -6.46
N LEU A 208 35.18 -19.68 -6.33
CA LEU A 208 34.60 -19.21 -5.08
C LEU A 208 34.52 -20.40 -4.10
N PRO A 209 34.72 -20.19 -2.79
CA PRO A 209 34.60 -21.26 -1.82
C PRO A 209 33.16 -21.80 -1.81
N CYS A 210 32.97 -23.05 -2.27
CA CYS A 210 31.73 -23.78 -2.04
C CYS A 210 31.73 -24.25 -0.59
N ASN A 211 31.15 -23.45 0.31
CA ASN A 211 30.89 -23.88 1.68
C ASN A 211 29.86 -25.01 1.66
N HIS A 212 30.32 -26.25 1.58
CA HIS A 212 29.49 -27.40 1.89
C HIS A 212 29.20 -27.32 3.38
N ALA A 213 27.95 -27.03 3.73
CA ALA A 213 27.49 -27.11 5.11
C ALA A 213 27.94 -28.47 5.68
N ARG A 214 28.69 -28.41 6.78
CA ARG A 214 29.16 -29.56 7.56
C ARG A 214 28.05 -30.59 7.70
N GLY A 215 28.37 -31.83 7.35
CA GLY A 215 27.50 -32.98 7.56
C GLY A 215 26.99 -33.03 8.99
N ARG A 216 25.68 -33.09 9.14
CA ARG A 216 25.05 -33.70 10.32
C ARG A 216 25.28 -35.20 10.21
N GLY A 217 26.42 -35.65 10.73
CA GLY A 217 26.72 -37.05 11.00
C GLY A 217 26.54 -37.31 12.49
N HIS A 218 25.60 -38.21 12.77
CA HIS A 218 25.25 -38.83 14.04
C HIS A 218 26.39 -39.02 15.06
N GLN A 219 26.08 -38.72 16.32
CA GLN A 219 26.25 -39.65 17.43
C GLN A 219 24.89 -39.85 18.10
#